data_AF-A0A162H583-F1
#
_entry.id   AF-A0A162H583-F1
#
_cell.length_a   1.000
_cell.length_b   1.000
_cell.length_c   1.000
_cell.angle_alpha   90.00
_cell.angle_beta   90.00
_cell.angle_gamma   90.00
#
_symmetry.space_group_name_H-M   'P 1'
#
loop_
_entity.id
_entity.type
_entity.pdbx_description
1 polymer ?
#
loop_
_entity_poly.entity_id
_entity_poly.type
_entity_poly.pdbx_seq_one_letter_code
_entity_poly.pdbx_strand_id
1 'polypeptide(L)'
;MSVQKPGSARASGPTVAETIAADRVAPPAPLLESDYAFLGDVDIDCERYTSEAFARREDEQLWRRCWHWACREEHLPDVGDNYVHNIGPWSVIVVRDSADSIKAFVNSCTHRGTRMLDGEGSGYGMQSSAWGQLTSNVQRQYTIDFDSPAAAHTGATLMPGASGPEEE
;
A
#
# COMPACT_ATOMS: atom_id res chain seq x y z
N MET A 1 41.70 10.49 -18.48
CA MET A 1 40.68 9.85 -17.62
C MET A 1 39.63 9.28 -18.54
N SER A 2 39.37 7.96 -18.47
CA SER A 2 38.33 7.32 -19.28
C SER A 2 36.96 7.83 -18.85
N VAL A 3 36.20 8.43 -19.76
CA VAL A 3 34.81 8.83 -19.50
C VAL A 3 33.99 7.54 -19.34
N GLN A 4 33.33 7.39 -18.19
CA GLN A 4 32.43 6.27 -17.91
C GLN A 4 31.09 6.49 -18.63
N LYS A 5 30.35 5.40 -18.89
CA LYS A 5 29.00 5.51 -19.44
C LYS A 5 28.08 6.16 -18.39
N PRO A 6 27.16 7.08 -18.76
CA PRO A 6 26.18 7.60 -17.82
C PRO A 6 25.44 6.47 -17.10
N GLY A 7 25.31 6.57 -15.77
CA GLY A 7 24.72 5.54 -14.92
C GLY A 7 25.61 4.33 -14.60
N SER A 8 26.84 4.24 -15.13
CA SER A 8 27.77 3.14 -14.79
C SER A 8 28.64 3.43 -13.57
N ALA A 9 28.54 4.62 -12.98
CA ALA A 9 29.23 4.98 -11.76
C ALA A 9 28.65 4.19 -10.57
N ARG A 10 29.52 3.43 -9.87
CA ARG A 10 29.14 2.64 -8.70
C ARG A 10 30.30 2.53 -7.71
N ALA A 11 29.99 2.24 -6.45
CA ALA A 11 30.99 1.91 -5.45
C ALA A 11 31.78 0.65 -5.84
N SER A 12 33.02 0.52 -5.36
CA SER A 12 33.84 -0.67 -5.53
C SER A 12 33.25 -1.88 -4.78
N GLY A 13 33.52 -3.08 -5.27
CA GLY A 13 33.06 -4.34 -4.66
C GLY A 13 31.98 -5.08 -5.48
N PRO A 14 31.47 -6.22 -4.97
CA PRO A 14 30.38 -6.94 -5.61
C PRO A 14 29.09 -6.12 -5.58
N THR A 15 28.25 -6.29 -6.60
CA THR A 15 26.89 -5.77 -6.63
C THR A 15 26.01 -6.54 -5.66
N VAL A 16 24.86 -5.96 -5.32
CA VAL A 16 23.81 -6.67 -4.56
C VAL A 16 23.37 -7.91 -5.33
N ALA A 17 23.20 -7.81 -6.66
CA ALA A 17 22.85 -8.94 -7.52
C ALA A 17 23.89 -10.08 -7.49
N GLU A 18 25.19 -9.77 -7.58
CA GLU A 18 26.27 -10.75 -7.47
C GLU A 18 26.32 -11.38 -6.07
N THR A 19 26.07 -10.58 -5.03
CA THR A 19 26.02 -11.07 -3.64
C THR A 19 24.85 -12.05 -3.45
N ILE A 20 23.67 -11.69 -3.95
CA ILE A 20 22.46 -12.52 -3.91
C ILE A 20 22.66 -13.82 -4.71
N ALA A 21 23.29 -13.73 -5.89
CA ALA A 21 23.59 -14.89 -6.72
C ALA A 21 24.63 -15.84 -6.09
N ALA A 22 25.48 -15.32 -5.21
CA ALA A 22 26.45 -16.11 -4.45
C ALA A 22 25.89 -16.69 -3.14
N ASP A 23 24.61 -16.44 -2.81
CA ASP A 23 24.00 -16.99 -1.60
C ASP A 23 23.94 -18.53 -1.69
N ARG A 24 24.14 -19.18 -0.55
CA ARG A 24 24.10 -20.64 -0.41
C ARG A 24 22.71 -21.19 -0.74
N VAL A 25 21.67 -20.43 -0.42
CA VAL A 25 20.29 -20.79 -0.73
C VAL A 25 19.85 -19.94 -1.90
N ALA A 26 19.40 -20.60 -2.97
CA ALA A 26 18.93 -19.88 -4.14
C ALA A 26 17.77 -18.94 -3.76
N PRO A 27 17.87 -17.64 -4.06
CA PRO A 27 16.82 -16.68 -3.74
C PRO A 27 15.59 -16.93 -4.62
N PRO A 28 14.39 -16.56 -4.16
CA PRO A 28 13.19 -16.58 -4.99
C PRO A 28 13.37 -15.66 -6.22
N ALA A 29 12.78 -16.06 -7.35
CA ALA A 29 12.94 -15.37 -8.64
C ALA A 29 12.72 -13.84 -8.59
N PRO A 30 11.73 -13.29 -7.85
CA PRO A 30 11.53 -11.85 -7.78
C PRO A 30 12.73 -11.06 -7.21
N LEU A 31 13.57 -11.68 -6.38
CA LEU A 31 14.78 -11.02 -5.85
C LEU A 31 15.92 -10.94 -6.87
N LEU A 32 15.81 -11.67 -7.98
CA LEU A 32 16.78 -11.67 -9.07
C LEU A 32 16.39 -10.71 -10.21
N GLU A 33 15.17 -10.22 -10.21
CA GLU A 33 14.69 -9.26 -11.21
C GLU A 33 15.35 -7.90 -11.00
N SER A 34 15.78 -7.27 -12.10
CA SER A 34 16.33 -5.91 -12.07
C SER A 34 16.00 -5.16 -13.36
N ASP A 35 15.58 -3.91 -13.23
CA ASP A 35 15.27 -3.03 -14.35
C ASP A 35 15.82 -1.63 -14.07
N TYR A 36 17.14 -1.48 -14.22
CA TYR A 36 17.79 -0.19 -14.00
C TYR A 36 17.69 0.69 -15.25
N ALA A 37 17.09 1.86 -15.09
CA ALA A 37 17.09 2.94 -16.08
C ALA A 37 17.86 4.17 -15.56
N PHE A 38 18.78 4.71 -16.37
CA PHE A 38 19.45 5.96 -16.04
C PHE A 38 18.52 7.14 -16.34
N LEU A 39 18.03 7.81 -15.29
CA LEU A 39 17.07 8.92 -15.38
C LEU A 39 17.73 10.32 -15.46
N GLY A 40 19.06 10.37 -15.47
CA GLY A 40 19.84 11.61 -15.41
C GLY A 40 20.59 11.80 -14.10
N ASP A 41 21.53 12.74 -14.11
CA ASP A 41 22.41 13.12 -13.01
C ASP A 41 22.26 14.60 -12.63
N VAL A 42 21.16 15.23 -13.07
CA VAL A 42 20.82 16.61 -12.73
C VAL A 42 20.47 16.72 -11.25
N ASP A 43 20.89 17.82 -10.62
CA ASP A 43 20.54 18.11 -9.23
C ASP A 43 19.02 18.23 -9.07
N ILE A 44 18.51 17.61 -8.00
CA ILE A 44 17.10 17.70 -7.63
C ILE A 44 16.89 19.01 -6.87
N ASP A 45 15.95 19.83 -7.34
CA ASP A 45 15.60 21.09 -6.68
C ASP A 45 15.16 20.87 -5.22
N CYS A 46 15.75 21.64 -4.31
CA CYS A 46 15.44 21.65 -2.89
C CYS A 46 13.96 21.96 -2.61
N GLU A 47 13.29 22.73 -3.48
CA GLU A 47 11.86 23.06 -3.31
C GLU A 47 10.96 21.82 -3.24
N ARG A 48 11.37 20.68 -3.81
CA ARG A 48 10.60 19.44 -3.73
C ARG A 48 10.39 18.95 -2.29
N TYR A 49 11.29 19.30 -1.38
CA TYR A 49 11.23 18.86 0.02
C TYR A 49 10.58 19.88 0.96
N THR A 50 10.43 21.14 0.52
CA THR A 50 9.97 22.24 1.38
C THR A 50 8.70 22.93 0.90
N SER A 51 8.36 22.79 -0.39
CA SER A 51 7.19 23.43 -0.98
C SER A 51 5.90 22.70 -0.63
N GLU A 52 4.97 23.40 0.02
CA GLU A 52 3.62 22.90 0.30
C GLU A 52 2.86 22.56 -1.00
N ALA A 53 3.07 23.35 -2.06
CA ALA A 53 2.45 23.09 -3.36
C ALA A 53 2.95 21.78 -3.97
N PHE A 54 4.22 21.43 -3.77
CA PHE A 54 4.78 20.16 -4.23
C PHE A 54 4.18 18.99 -3.43
N ALA A 55 4.17 19.08 -2.10
CA ALA A 55 3.61 18.05 -1.22
C ALA A 55 2.13 17.74 -1.52
N ARG A 56 1.32 18.76 -1.82
CA ARG A 56 -0.09 18.56 -2.22
C ARG A 56 -0.22 17.77 -3.53
N ARG A 57 0.67 18.00 -4.51
CA ARG A 57 0.65 17.23 -5.76
C ARG A 57 1.06 15.78 -5.53
N GLU A 58 2.01 15.52 -4.63
CA GLU A 58 2.39 14.15 -4.27
C GLU A 58 1.21 13.39 -3.64
N ASP A 59 0.46 14.05 -2.76
CA ASP A 59 -0.77 13.47 -2.19
C ASP A 59 -1.81 13.14 -3.26
N GLU A 60 -1.98 14.00 -4.27
CA GLU A 60 -2.97 13.77 -5.33
C GLU A 60 -2.55 12.72 -6.37
N GLN A 61 -1.25 12.61 -6.66
CA GLN A 61 -0.75 11.87 -7.83
C GLN A 61 0.08 10.64 -7.49
N LEU A 62 0.69 10.58 -6.30
CA LEU A 62 1.57 9.49 -5.89
C LEU A 62 0.92 8.67 -4.77
N TRP A 63 0.74 9.27 -3.59
CA TRP A 63 0.37 8.54 -2.36
C TRP A 63 -0.99 7.83 -2.42
N ARG A 64 -1.91 8.30 -3.28
CA ARG A 64 -3.22 7.65 -3.47
C ARG A 64 -3.23 6.56 -4.55
N ARG A 65 -2.11 6.40 -5.28
CA ARG A 65 -2.05 5.61 -6.52
C ARG A 65 -0.94 4.57 -6.53
N CYS A 66 -0.07 4.54 -5.54
CA CYS A 66 0.96 3.50 -5.41
C CYS A 66 0.58 2.46 -4.36
N TRP A 67 1.34 1.36 -4.35
CA TRP A 67 1.28 0.35 -3.31
C TRP A 67 1.96 0.85 -2.03
N HIS A 68 1.38 0.51 -0.88
CA HIS A 68 1.90 0.89 0.43
C HIS A 68 2.19 -0.35 1.25
N TRP A 69 3.36 -0.38 1.88
CA TRP A 69 3.66 -1.37 2.89
C TRP A 69 2.96 -0.99 4.20
N ALA A 70 1.76 -1.53 4.42
CA ALA A 70 0.94 -1.17 5.57
C ALA A 70 1.42 -1.82 6.87
N CYS A 71 1.46 -3.16 6.90
CA CYS A 71 1.91 -3.96 8.02
C CYS A 71 2.34 -5.36 7.54
N ARG A 72 2.94 -6.14 8.45
CA ARG A 72 3.18 -7.59 8.28
C ARG A 72 2.03 -8.39 8.87
N GLU A 73 1.85 -9.62 8.41
CA GLU A 73 0.83 -10.55 8.96
C GLU A 73 0.99 -10.81 10.47
N GLU A 74 2.21 -10.76 11.00
CA GLU A 74 2.50 -10.90 12.43
C GLU A 74 1.94 -9.79 13.32
N HIS A 75 1.54 -8.65 12.74
CA HIS A 75 0.81 -7.60 13.48
C HIS A 75 -0.67 -7.94 13.67
N LEU A 76 -1.17 -8.93 12.93
CA LEU A 76 -2.56 -9.38 12.94
C LEU A 76 -2.58 -10.90 13.14
N PRO A 77 -2.13 -11.44 14.28
CA PRO A 77 -2.09 -12.88 14.49
C PRO A 77 -3.49 -13.51 14.53
N ASP A 78 -4.46 -12.84 15.16
CA ASP A 78 -5.78 -13.41 15.44
C ASP A 78 -6.91 -12.67 14.69
N VAL A 79 -8.04 -13.36 14.50
CA VAL A 79 -9.23 -12.76 13.88
C VAL A 79 -9.77 -11.64 14.77
N GLY A 80 -9.98 -10.48 14.17
CA GLY A 80 -10.41 -9.26 14.84
C GLY A 80 -9.29 -8.29 15.19
N ASP A 81 -8.03 -8.74 15.10
CA ASP A 81 -6.89 -7.85 15.25
C ASP A 81 -6.89 -6.80 14.14
N ASN A 82 -6.42 -5.61 14.49
CA ASN A 82 -6.43 -4.46 13.60
C ASN A 82 -5.17 -3.62 13.73
N TYR A 83 -4.81 -2.98 12.63
CA TYR A 83 -3.67 -2.10 12.49
C TYR A 83 -4.09 -0.80 11.80
N VAL A 84 -3.64 0.34 12.29
CA VAL A 84 -3.94 1.65 11.69
C VAL A 84 -2.72 2.15 10.93
N HIS A 85 -2.87 2.26 9.60
CA HIS A 85 -1.85 2.80 8.71
C HIS A 85 -2.21 4.23 8.29
N ASN A 86 -1.33 5.18 8.58
CA ASN A 86 -1.51 6.60 8.24
C ASN A 86 -0.59 7.01 7.08
N ILE A 87 -1.15 7.69 6.09
CA ILE A 87 -0.44 8.15 4.89
C ILE A 87 -0.76 9.63 4.71
N GLY A 88 0.13 10.52 5.17
CA GLY A 88 -0.15 11.96 5.17
C GLY A 88 -1.49 12.25 5.86
N PRO A 89 -2.49 12.84 5.16
CA PRO A 89 -3.81 13.11 5.74
C PRO A 89 -4.76 11.89 5.78
N TRP A 90 -4.40 10.78 5.13
CA TRP A 90 -5.23 9.58 5.03
C TRP A 90 -4.97 8.63 6.19
N SER A 91 -6.01 7.91 6.61
CA SER A 91 -5.92 6.87 7.63
C SER A 91 -6.73 5.67 7.19
N VAL A 92 -6.12 4.48 7.26
CA VAL A 92 -6.68 3.20 6.84
C VAL A 92 -6.58 2.21 7.99
N ILE A 93 -7.64 1.47 8.23
CA ILE A 93 -7.66 0.34 9.16
C ILE A 93 -7.46 -0.93 8.35
N VAL A 94 -6.46 -1.73 8.72
CA VAL A 94 -6.26 -3.09 8.23
C VAL A 94 -6.73 -4.05 9.32
N VAL A 95 -7.55 -5.03 8.97
CA VAL A 95 -8.19 -5.96 9.92
C VAL A 95 -8.07 -7.39 9.42
N ARG A 96 -7.79 -8.34 10.33
CA ARG A 96 -7.99 -9.76 10.03
C ARG A 96 -9.46 -10.13 10.21
N ASP A 97 -10.14 -10.36 9.11
CA ASP A 97 -11.58 -10.68 9.06
C ASP A 97 -11.84 -12.18 9.30
N SER A 98 -10.94 -13.04 8.85
CA SER A 98 -10.97 -14.48 9.09
C SER A 98 -9.55 -15.06 9.11
N ALA A 99 -9.42 -16.36 9.38
CA ALA A 99 -8.11 -17.04 9.44
C ALA A 99 -7.24 -16.73 8.21
N ASP A 100 -7.84 -16.67 7.03
CA ASP A 100 -7.13 -16.50 5.75
C ASP A 100 -7.48 -15.19 5.02
N SER A 101 -8.17 -14.25 5.68
CA SER A 101 -8.61 -13.00 5.04
C SER A 101 -8.23 -11.76 5.84
N ILE A 102 -7.51 -10.86 5.19
CA ILE A 102 -7.19 -9.51 5.68
C ILE A 102 -7.88 -8.49 4.78
N LYS A 103 -8.52 -7.49 5.37
CA LYS A 103 -9.24 -6.42 4.66
C LYS A 103 -8.78 -5.05 5.13
N ALA A 104 -8.91 -4.05 4.28
CA ALA A 104 -8.55 -2.67 4.59
C ALA A 104 -9.73 -1.72 4.33
N PHE A 105 -9.91 -0.72 5.20
CA PHE A 105 -10.99 0.25 5.13
C PHE A 105 -10.49 1.66 5.45
N VAL A 106 -11.12 2.68 4.89
CA VAL A 106 -10.84 4.07 5.31
C VAL A 106 -11.26 4.23 6.77
N ASN A 107 -10.37 4.79 7.60
CA ASN A 107 -10.59 5.01 9.03
C ASN A 107 -11.48 6.23 9.27
N SER A 108 -12.71 6.18 8.76
CA SER A 108 -13.69 7.24 8.88
C SER A 108 -15.10 6.65 8.93
N CYS A 109 -15.87 7.00 9.97
CA CYS A 109 -17.25 6.58 10.12
C CYS A 109 -18.11 7.23 9.02
N THR A 110 -18.94 6.43 8.35
CA THR A 110 -19.79 6.88 7.23
C THR A 110 -20.87 7.87 7.63
N HIS A 111 -21.23 7.94 8.93
CA HIS A 111 -22.24 8.87 9.41
C HIS A 111 -21.72 10.31 9.51
N ARG A 112 -20.56 10.54 10.13
CA ARG A 112 -20.06 11.89 10.43
C ARG A 112 -18.56 12.09 10.19
N GLY A 113 -17.91 11.15 9.54
CA GLY A 113 -16.50 11.25 9.19
C GLY A 113 -15.52 11.09 10.36
N THR A 114 -16.01 10.87 11.59
CA THR A 114 -15.17 10.69 12.78
C THR A 114 -14.23 9.50 12.59
N ARG A 115 -12.96 9.67 12.98
CA ARG A 115 -11.98 8.58 13.04
C ARG A 115 -12.51 7.44 13.93
N MET A 116 -12.43 6.20 13.45
CA MET A 116 -12.97 5.04 14.16
C MET A 116 -11.96 4.45 15.15
N LEU A 117 -10.69 4.33 14.74
CA LEU A 117 -9.61 3.80 15.57
C LEU A 117 -8.46 4.78 15.65
N ASP A 118 -7.88 4.94 16.84
CA ASP A 118 -6.74 5.84 17.05
C ASP A 118 -5.38 5.12 16.90
N GLY A 119 -5.36 3.79 17.02
CA GLY A 119 -4.16 2.97 16.90
C GLY A 119 -4.49 1.50 16.68
N GLU A 120 -3.46 0.67 16.69
CA GLU A 120 -3.57 -0.79 16.62
C GLU A 120 -4.22 -1.39 17.88
N GLY A 121 -4.82 -2.57 17.73
CA GLY A 121 -5.46 -3.25 18.84
C GLY A 121 -5.66 -4.73 18.57
N SER A 122 -5.68 -5.52 19.66
CA SER A 122 -6.01 -6.94 19.60
C SER A 122 -7.48 -7.20 19.96
N GLY A 123 -8.12 -8.12 19.23
CA GLY A 123 -9.50 -8.54 19.43
C GLY A 123 -10.58 -7.51 19.03
N TYR A 124 -11.85 -7.82 19.37
CA TYR A 124 -13.06 -7.02 19.12
C TYR A 124 -13.09 -5.68 19.91
N GLY A 125 -11.96 -4.99 20.06
CA GLY A 125 -11.87 -3.65 20.64
C GLY A 125 -12.58 -2.56 19.81
N MET A 126 -12.96 -2.88 18.57
CA MET A 126 -13.98 -2.10 17.87
C MET A 126 -15.30 -2.28 18.62
N GLN A 127 -15.77 -1.22 19.27
CA GLN A 127 -17.10 -1.17 19.86
C GLN A 127 -18.10 -1.78 18.87
N SER A 128 -18.93 -2.71 19.33
CA SER A 128 -19.80 -3.58 18.51
C SER A 128 -20.60 -2.87 17.40
N SER A 129 -20.84 -1.56 17.53
CA SER A 129 -21.49 -0.71 16.53
C SER A 129 -20.62 -0.37 15.30
N ALA A 130 -19.30 -0.34 15.42
CA ALA A 130 -18.37 -0.06 14.32
C ALA A 130 -18.08 -1.32 13.48
N TRP A 131 -18.01 -2.50 14.11
CA TRP A 131 -17.93 -3.79 13.40
C TRP A 131 -19.12 -4.02 12.49
N GLY A 132 -20.34 -3.82 13.01
CA GLY A 132 -21.55 -3.91 12.20
C GLY A 132 -21.50 -2.97 10.99
N GLN A 133 -21.02 -1.73 11.17
CA GLN A 133 -20.91 -0.76 10.06
C GLN A 133 -19.86 -1.12 9.00
N LEU A 134 -18.75 -1.77 9.37
CA LEU A 134 -17.72 -2.18 8.42
C LEU A 134 -18.10 -3.45 7.64
N THR A 135 -18.81 -4.39 8.27
CA THR A 135 -19.20 -5.65 7.63
C THR A 135 -20.56 -5.59 6.93
N SER A 136 -21.47 -4.69 7.36
CA SER A 136 -22.81 -4.55 6.77
C SER A 136 -22.89 -3.53 5.64
N ASN A 137 -21.96 -2.56 5.54
CA ASN A 137 -21.92 -1.58 4.45
C ASN A 137 -20.88 -1.97 3.39
N VAL A 138 -21.14 -3.08 2.70
CA VAL A 138 -20.45 -3.47 1.46
C VAL A 138 -20.87 -2.51 0.34
N GLN A 139 -20.39 -1.27 0.34
CA GLN A 139 -20.57 -0.40 -0.83
C GLN A 139 -19.32 0.30 -1.34
N ARG A 140 -18.20 0.30 -0.62
CA ARG A 140 -16.88 0.63 -1.20
C ARG A 140 -15.77 -0.18 -0.54
N GLN A 141 -15.69 -1.45 -0.90
CA GLN A 141 -14.41 -2.16 -0.80
C GLN A 141 -13.45 -1.49 -1.78
N TYR A 142 -12.46 -0.77 -1.24
CA TYR A 142 -11.18 -0.74 -1.93
C TYR A 142 -10.48 -2.01 -1.46
N THR A 143 -10.73 -3.12 -2.15
CA THR A 143 -9.86 -4.27 -2.01
C THR A 143 -8.50 -3.80 -2.50
N ILE A 144 -7.62 -3.44 -1.56
CA ILE A 144 -6.21 -3.26 -1.83
C ILE A 144 -5.72 -4.69 -2.03
N ASP A 145 -5.78 -5.12 -3.29
CA ASP A 145 -5.61 -6.50 -3.74
C ASP A 145 -4.12 -6.90 -3.70
N PHE A 146 -3.65 -7.38 -2.55
CA PHE A 146 -2.22 -7.50 -2.21
C PHE A 146 -1.34 -8.31 -3.19
N ASP A 147 -1.90 -9.05 -4.16
CA ASP A 147 -1.12 -9.95 -5.04
C ASP A 147 -1.58 -10.04 -6.51
N SER A 148 -2.41 -9.11 -7.02
CA SER A 148 -2.91 -9.25 -8.40
C SER A 148 -1.96 -8.60 -9.44
N PRO A 149 -1.42 -9.35 -10.44
CA PRO A 149 -0.56 -8.80 -11.50
C PRO A 149 -1.29 -7.80 -12.43
N ALA A 150 -2.60 -7.61 -12.25
CA ALA A 150 -3.43 -6.64 -12.95
C ALA A 150 -3.20 -5.18 -12.52
N ALA A 151 -2.46 -4.93 -11.43
CA ALA A 151 -2.18 -3.57 -10.94
C ALA A 151 -1.27 -2.75 -11.87
N ALA A 152 -0.66 -3.36 -12.89
CA ALA A 152 0.28 -2.69 -13.79
C ALA A 152 -0.38 -1.90 -14.95
N HIS A 153 -1.68 -2.03 -15.23
CA HIS A 153 -2.25 -1.42 -16.45
C HIS A 153 -3.75 -1.07 -16.47
N THR A 154 -4.47 -1.14 -15.35
CA THR A 154 -5.90 -0.81 -15.39
C THR A 154 -6.24 0.25 -14.36
N GLY A 155 -6.56 1.46 -14.83
CA GLY A 155 -7.22 2.46 -14.01
C GLY A 155 -8.42 1.82 -13.31
N ALA A 156 -8.61 2.17 -12.04
CA ALA A 156 -9.65 1.66 -11.15
C ALA A 156 -10.94 1.35 -11.91
N THR A 157 -11.12 0.08 -12.27
CA THR A 157 -12.31 -0.36 -12.98
C THR A 157 -13.38 -0.59 -11.94
N LEU A 158 -14.31 0.37 -11.86
CA LEU A 158 -15.62 0.13 -11.26
C LEU A 158 -16.29 -0.98 -12.06
N MET A 159 -16.43 -2.17 -11.48
CA MET A 159 -17.25 -3.23 -12.08
C MET A 159 -18.72 -2.79 -12.08
N PRO A 160 -19.48 -2.98 -13.18
CA PRO A 160 -20.89 -2.65 -13.20
C PRO A 160 -21.75 -3.75 -12.55
N GLY A 161 -22.59 -3.33 -11.60
CA GLY A 161 -23.96 -3.81 -11.38
C GLY A 161 -24.18 -5.17 -10.68
N ALA A 162 -24.76 -5.13 -9.48
CA ALA A 162 -25.72 -6.14 -9.03
C ALA A 162 -27.09 -5.46 -8.92
N SER A 163 -28.00 -5.82 -9.83
CA SER A 163 -29.42 -5.48 -9.80
C SER A 163 -30.07 -6.04 -8.54
N GLY A 164 -30.69 -5.17 -7.74
CA GLY A 164 -31.56 -5.58 -6.63
C GLY A 164 -32.93 -6.07 -7.13
N PRO A 165 -33.67 -6.83 -6.31
CA PRO A 165 -34.96 -7.42 -6.69
C PRO A 165 -36.05 -6.36 -6.83
N GLU A 166 -36.94 -6.57 -7.81
CA GLU A 166 -38.19 -5.82 -7.99
C GLU A 166 -39.11 -6.02 -6.77
N GLU A 167 -39.57 -4.92 -6.17
CA GLU A 167 -40.67 -4.92 -5.19
C GLU A 167 -42.00 -4.82 -5.95
N GLU A 168 -42.96 -5.64 -5.51
CA GLU A 168 -44.37 -5.70 -5.94
C GLU A 168 -45.19 -4.52 -5.37
#